data_AF-A0A108UCA9-F1
#
_entry.id   AF-A0A108UCA9-F1
#
_cell.length_a   1.000
_cell.length_b   1.000
_cell.length_c   1.000
_cell.angle_alpha   90.00
_cell.angle_beta   90.00
_cell.angle_gamma   90.00
#
_symmetry.space_group_name_H-M   'P 1'
#
loop_
_entity.id
_entity.type
_entity.pdbx_description
1 polymer ?
#
loop_
_entity_poly.entity_id
_entity_poly.type
_entity_poly.pdbx_seq_one_letter_code
_entity_poly.pdbx_strand_id
1 'polypeptide(L)'
;MRAKTLSTTLAAFAVLAASGPAWASNYDGMLALFFTFYLVLPWSALHLVVFAFLALFDRYRSHKLARWHSTIAAVGPVIGLFAALIDYRDAEFLWLAIGVNTLLLALALLPMGMHAVHRRRAARRAVAAAASAPP
;
A
#
# COMPACT_ATOMS: atom_id res chain seq x y z
N MET A 1 17.75 0.12 -18.69
CA MET A 1 16.36 0.03 -19.20
C MET A 1 16.34 0.53 -20.63
N ARG A 2 15.75 -0.21 -21.57
CA ARG A 2 15.77 0.15 -23.01
C ARG A 2 14.79 1.29 -23.26
N ALA A 3 15.16 2.27 -24.09
CA ALA A 3 14.33 3.43 -24.43
C ALA A 3 12.92 3.06 -24.93
N LYS A 4 12.80 1.91 -25.61
CA LYS A 4 11.51 1.32 -26.02
C LYS A 4 10.58 1.04 -24.84
N THR A 5 11.08 0.58 -23.71
CA THR A 5 10.23 0.28 -22.54
C THR A 5 9.67 1.57 -21.95
N LEU A 6 10.48 2.63 -21.88
CA LEU A 6 10.07 3.92 -21.34
C LEU A 6 9.02 4.60 -22.23
N SER A 7 9.19 4.54 -23.56
CA SER A 7 8.23 5.12 -24.51
C SER A 7 6.91 4.37 -24.54
N THR A 8 6.93 3.04 -24.37
CA THR A 8 5.70 2.23 -24.32
C THR A 8 4.92 2.50 -23.04
N THR A 9 5.60 2.66 -21.90
CA THR A 9 4.96 3.01 -20.63
C THR A 9 4.37 4.43 -20.69
N LEU A 10 5.09 5.41 -21.25
CA LEU A 10 4.57 6.76 -21.44
C LEU A 10 3.36 6.79 -22.39
N ALA A 11 3.40 6.02 -23.47
CA ALA A 11 2.27 5.92 -24.41
C ALA A 11 1.05 5.26 -23.75
N ALA A 12 1.25 4.22 -22.93
CA ALA A 12 0.17 3.61 -22.17
C ALA A 12 -0.45 4.59 -21.17
N PHE A 13 0.37 5.38 -20.47
CA PHE A 13 -0.11 6.46 -19.59
C PHE A 13 -0.85 7.57 -20.35
N ALA A 14 -0.36 7.96 -21.52
CA ALA A 14 -1.00 8.97 -22.37
C ALA A 14 -2.34 8.49 -22.91
N VAL A 15 -2.45 7.22 -23.32
CA VAL A 15 -3.72 6.62 -23.76
C VAL A 15 -4.71 6.50 -22.59
N LEU A 16 -4.24 6.14 -21.40
CA LEU A 16 -5.08 6.11 -20.19
C LEU A 16 -5.61 7.51 -19.86
N ALA A 17 -4.74 8.53 -19.89
CA ALA A 17 -5.12 9.93 -19.66
C ALA A 17 -6.07 10.46 -20.75
N ALA A 18 -5.85 10.08 -22.01
CA ALA A 18 -6.68 10.50 -23.14
C ALA A 18 -8.01 9.76 -23.26
N SER A 19 -8.21 8.65 -22.54
CA SER A 19 -9.51 7.96 -22.43
C SER A 19 -10.48 8.61 -21.42
N GLY A 20 -10.00 9.58 -20.64
CA GLY A 20 -10.82 10.38 -19.70
C GLY A 20 -12.04 11.12 -20.28
N PRO A 21 -12.08 11.59 -21.55
CA PRO A 21 -13.20 12.40 -22.05
C PRO A 21 -14.51 11.63 -22.21
N ALA A 22 -14.49 10.30 -22.29
CA ALA A 22 -15.71 9.48 -22.37
C ALA A 22 -16.40 9.28 -20.99
N TRP A 23 -15.70 9.59 -19.90
CA TRP A 23 -16.18 9.43 -18.52
C TRP A 23 -16.63 10.75 -17.88
N ALA A 24 -16.46 11.88 -18.57
CA ALA A 24 -16.61 13.21 -18.00
C ALA A 24 -18.07 13.73 -17.92
N SER A 25 -19.06 13.01 -18.45
CA SER A 25 -20.42 13.55 -18.57
C SER A 25 -21.39 13.24 -17.42
N ASN A 26 -21.12 12.28 -16.50
CA ASN A 26 -22.01 11.97 -15.37
C ASN A 26 -21.34 11.05 -14.31
N TYR A 27 -20.50 11.58 -13.42
CA TYR A 27 -20.09 10.83 -12.22
C TYR A 27 -20.06 11.74 -10.99
N ASP A 28 -21.07 11.57 -10.13
CA ASP A 28 -21.24 12.23 -8.83
C ASP A 28 -20.34 11.58 -7.76
N GLY A 29 -19.02 11.85 -7.76
CA GLY A 29 -18.10 11.29 -6.74
C GLY A 29 -17.84 9.77 -6.84
N MET A 30 -18.42 9.12 -7.86
CA MET A 30 -18.32 7.67 -8.09
C MET A 30 -16.92 7.25 -8.55
N LEU A 31 -16.08 8.14 -9.08
CA LEU A 31 -14.76 7.77 -9.58
C LEU A 31 -13.80 7.47 -8.43
N ALA A 32 -13.81 8.29 -7.38
CA ALA A 32 -13.05 8.02 -6.15
C ALA A 32 -13.51 6.73 -5.45
N LEU A 33 -14.82 6.50 -5.37
CA LEU A 33 -15.37 5.27 -4.79
C LEU A 33 -15.02 4.05 -5.65
N PHE A 34 -15.16 4.15 -6.97
CA PHE A 34 -14.81 3.07 -7.88
C PHE A 34 -13.33 2.67 -7.73
N PHE A 35 -12.41 3.65 -7.74
CA PHE A 35 -10.99 3.37 -7.51
C PHE A 35 -10.75 2.74 -6.14
N THR A 36 -11.36 3.28 -5.09
CA THR A 36 -11.16 2.80 -3.73
C THR A 36 -11.65 1.36 -3.56
N PHE A 37 -12.86 1.03 -4.03
CA PHE A 37 -13.49 -0.26 -3.76
C PHE A 37 -13.15 -1.34 -4.80
N TYR A 38 -12.91 -1.00 -6.06
CA TYR A 38 -12.65 -1.99 -7.12
C TYR A 38 -11.16 -2.17 -7.43
N LEU A 39 -10.30 -1.21 -7.09
CA LEU A 39 -8.86 -1.29 -7.36
C LEU A 39 -8.05 -1.37 -6.06
N VAL A 40 -8.21 -0.39 -5.17
CA VAL A 40 -7.38 -0.31 -3.98
C VAL A 40 -7.74 -1.39 -2.96
N LEU A 41 -9.03 -1.62 -2.69
CA LEU A 41 -9.45 -2.60 -1.70
C LEU A 41 -9.00 -4.03 -2.06
N PRO A 42 -9.18 -4.54 -3.30
CA PRO A 42 -8.65 -5.86 -3.68
C PRO A 42 -7.13 -5.93 -3.63
N TRP A 43 -6.43 -4.85 -4.03
CA TRP A 43 -4.98 -4.75 -3.92
C TRP A 43 -4.51 -4.89 -2.47
N SER A 44 -5.08 -4.10 -1.56
CA SER A 44 -4.74 -4.16 -0.14
C SER A 44 -5.13 -5.49 0.49
N ALA A 45 -6.25 -6.08 0.11
CA ALA A 45 -6.66 -7.41 0.57
C ALA A 45 -5.66 -8.49 0.16
N LEU A 46 -5.21 -8.49 -1.09
CA LEU A 46 -4.16 -9.40 -1.56
C LEU A 46 -2.87 -9.24 -0.74
N HIS A 47 -2.45 -8.00 -0.50
CA HIS A 47 -1.26 -7.72 0.31
C HIS A 47 -1.41 -8.13 1.77
N LEU A 48 -2.61 -8.06 2.35
CA LEU A 48 -2.90 -8.58 3.68
C LEU A 48 -2.80 -10.11 3.73
N VAL A 49 -3.31 -10.81 2.70
CA VAL A 49 -3.17 -12.27 2.59
C VAL A 49 -1.70 -12.69 2.47
N VAL A 50 -0.95 -12.03 1.60
CA VAL A 50 0.51 -12.25 1.46
C VAL A 50 1.23 -11.92 2.76
N PHE A 51 0.81 -10.86 3.46
CA PHE A 51 1.34 -10.51 4.77
C PHE A 51 1.13 -11.63 5.78
N ALA A 52 -0.11 -12.12 5.93
CA ALA A 52 -0.43 -13.19 6.86
C ALA A 52 0.39 -14.45 6.60
N PHE A 53 0.52 -14.85 5.33
CA PHE A 53 1.32 -16.01 4.95
C PHE A 53 2.80 -15.84 5.30
N LEU A 54 3.42 -14.74 4.88
CA LEU A 54 4.84 -14.48 5.15
C LEU A 54 5.13 -14.26 6.65
N ALA A 55 4.18 -13.71 7.40
CA ALA A 55 4.28 -13.52 8.84
C ALA A 55 4.23 -14.87 9.57
N LEU A 56 3.39 -15.82 9.14
CA LEU A 56 3.31 -17.17 9.72
C LEU A 56 4.65 -17.90 9.64
N PHE A 57 5.42 -17.67 8.57
CA PHE A 57 6.75 -18.25 8.39
C PHE A 57 7.90 -17.33 8.86
N ASP A 58 7.64 -16.34 9.71
CA ASP A 58 8.64 -15.44 10.29
C ASP A 58 9.54 -14.71 9.25
N ARG A 59 9.05 -14.54 8.01
CA ARG A 59 9.88 -14.02 6.90
C ARG A 59 10.23 -12.54 7.06
N TYR A 60 9.45 -11.78 7.84
CA TYR A 60 9.70 -10.35 8.10
C TYR A 60 10.85 -10.05 9.08
N ARG A 61 11.65 -11.05 9.47
CA ARG A 61 12.96 -10.79 10.08
C ARG A 61 13.89 -10.03 9.14
N SER A 62 13.73 -10.17 7.82
CA SER A 62 14.49 -9.41 6.83
C SER A 62 13.94 -7.99 6.67
N HIS A 63 14.74 -6.98 6.99
CA HIS A 63 14.40 -5.56 6.77
C HIS A 63 14.12 -5.28 5.28
N LYS A 64 14.92 -5.87 4.38
CA LYS A 64 14.76 -5.67 2.93
C LYS A 64 13.38 -6.15 2.46
N LEU A 65 12.96 -7.34 2.89
CA LEU A 65 11.65 -7.88 2.53
C LEU A 65 10.51 -7.03 3.10
N ALA A 66 10.59 -6.69 4.39
CA ALA A 66 9.57 -5.89 5.06
C ALA A 66 9.39 -4.52 4.41
N ARG A 67 10.51 -3.84 4.08
CA ARG A 67 10.49 -2.55 3.39
C ARG A 67 9.88 -2.67 1.99
N TRP A 68 10.37 -3.62 1.18
CA TRP A 68 9.84 -3.82 -0.18
C TRP A 68 8.35 -4.12 -0.18
N HIS A 69 7.91 -5.04 0.68
CA HIS A 69 6.50 -5.38 0.73
C HIS A 69 5.65 -4.20 1.18
N SER A 70 6.09 -3.45 2.21
CA SER A 70 5.33 -2.27 2.67
C SER A 70 5.27 -1.18 1.60
N THR A 71 6.38 -0.93 0.88
CA THR A 71 6.41 0.04 -0.21
C THR A 71 5.43 -0.35 -1.32
N ILE A 72 5.43 -1.61 -1.75
CA ILE A 72 4.52 -2.07 -2.81
C ILE A 72 3.07 -2.02 -2.32
N ALA A 73 2.79 -2.54 -1.12
CA ALA A 73 1.44 -2.53 -0.55
C ALA A 73 0.86 -1.11 -0.43
N ALA A 74 1.70 -0.11 -0.13
CA ALA A 74 1.30 1.29 0.01
C ALA A 74 0.95 1.98 -1.31
N VAL A 75 1.39 1.46 -2.47
CA VAL A 75 1.16 2.10 -3.78
C VAL A 75 -0.34 2.27 -4.06
N GLY A 76 -1.14 1.22 -3.87
CA GLY A 76 -2.58 1.27 -4.10
C GLY A 76 -3.27 2.37 -3.29
N PRO A 77 -3.18 2.35 -1.95
CA PRO A 77 -3.77 3.39 -1.10
C PRO A 77 -3.28 4.80 -1.39
N VAL A 78 -2.00 4.99 -1.73
CA VAL A 78 -1.48 6.30 -2.14
C VAL A 78 -2.16 6.78 -3.43
N ILE A 79 -2.27 5.92 -4.44
CA ILE A 79 -2.99 6.26 -5.68
C ILE A 79 -4.46 6.57 -5.39
N GLY A 80 -5.12 5.79 -4.52
CA GLY A 80 -6.50 6.03 -4.11
C GLY A 80 -6.70 7.37 -3.39
N LEU A 81 -5.76 7.80 -2.54
CA LEU A 81 -5.79 9.13 -1.93
C LEU A 81 -5.70 10.24 -2.99
N PHE A 82 -4.81 10.11 -3.98
CA PHE A 82 -4.73 11.08 -5.07
C PHE A 82 -6.01 11.09 -5.91
N ALA A 83 -6.59 9.92 -6.20
CA ALA A 83 -7.86 9.83 -6.92
C ALA A 83 -9.00 10.51 -6.16
N ALA A 84 -9.08 10.32 -4.84
CA ALA A 84 -10.06 10.99 -3.99
C ALA A 84 -9.92 12.52 -4.02
N LEU A 85 -8.69 13.04 -3.95
CA LEU A 85 -8.45 14.49 -3.97
C LEU A 85 -8.81 15.18 -5.30
N ILE A 86 -8.82 14.43 -6.41
CA ILE A 86 -9.21 14.94 -7.73
C ILE A 86 -10.75 15.01 -7.86
N ASP A 87 -11.48 14.15 -7.15
CA ASP A 87 -12.94 14.00 -7.21
C ASP A 87 -13.62 14.64 -5.98
N TYR A 88 -13.49 15.95 -5.83
CA TYR A 88 -13.90 16.72 -4.63
C TYR A 88 -15.37 17.19 -4.63
N ARG A 89 -16.20 16.70 -5.55
CA ARG A 89 -17.53 17.27 -5.81
C ARG A 89 -18.57 16.93 -4.74
N ASP A 90 -18.41 15.80 -4.05
CA ASP A 90 -19.23 15.42 -2.90
C ASP A 90 -18.34 15.20 -1.67
N ALA A 91 -18.58 16.00 -0.63
CA ALA A 91 -17.78 15.96 0.59
C ALA A 91 -17.92 14.63 1.34
N GLU A 92 -19.08 13.98 1.35
CA GLU A 92 -19.30 12.74 2.09
C GLU A 92 -18.49 11.60 1.47
N PHE A 93 -18.57 11.44 0.15
CA PHE A 93 -17.81 10.42 -0.58
C PHE A 93 -16.31 10.69 -0.59
N LEU A 94 -15.91 11.97 -0.62
CA LEU A 94 -14.52 12.39 -0.47
C LEU A 94 -13.94 11.93 0.87
N TRP A 95 -14.62 12.23 1.99
CA TRP A 95 -14.14 11.85 3.31
C TRP A 95 -14.12 10.34 3.52
N LEU A 96 -15.12 9.61 2.99
CA LEU A 96 -15.11 8.15 3.01
C LEU A 96 -13.92 7.58 2.24
N ALA A 97 -13.67 8.05 1.02
CA ALA A 97 -12.55 7.59 0.21
C ALA A 97 -11.21 7.91 0.87
N ILE A 98 -11.03 9.12 1.42
CA ILE A 98 -9.82 9.50 2.17
C ILE A 98 -9.64 8.60 3.39
N GLY A 99 -10.70 8.39 4.18
CA GLY A 99 -10.65 7.58 5.39
C GLY A 99 -10.27 6.13 5.12
N VAL A 100 -10.91 5.51 4.12
CA VAL A 100 -10.61 4.13 3.72
C VAL A 100 -9.17 4.01 3.21
N ASN A 101 -8.75 4.87 2.27
CA ASN A 101 -7.38 4.79 1.75
C ASN A 101 -6.32 5.08 2.82
N THR A 102 -6.59 5.99 3.76
CA THR A 102 -5.68 6.25 4.89
C THR A 102 -5.55 5.02 5.79
N LEU A 103 -6.65 4.34 6.10
CA LEU A 103 -6.64 3.09 6.86
C LEU A 103 -5.85 2.00 6.12
N LEU A 104 -6.10 1.81 4.82
CA LEU A 104 -5.39 0.83 4.00
C LEU A 104 -3.90 1.15 3.88
N LEU A 105 -3.53 2.44 3.84
CA LEU A 105 -2.14 2.88 3.87
C LEU A 105 -1.47 2.54 5.21
N ALA A 106 -2.16 2.73 6.33
CA ALA A 106 -1.65 2.32 7.64
C ALA A 106 -1.44 0.80 7.71
N LEU A 107 -2.39 0.01 7.17
CA LEU A 107 -2.27 -1.45 7.09
C LEU A 107 -1.11 -1.89 6.18
N ALA A 108 -0.82 -1.13 5.12
CA ALA A 108 0.33 -1.41 4.25
C ALA A 108 1.68 -1.34 4.99
N LEU A 109 1.75 -0.69 6.17
CA LEU A 109 2.95 -0.61 7.00
C LEU A 109 3.13 -1.79 7.96
N LEU A 110 2.16 -2.70 8.05
CA LEU A 110 2.26 -3.89 8.90
C LEU A 110 3.53 -4.73 8.70
N PRO A 111 4.06 -4.96 7.47
CA PRO A 111 5.31 -5.70 7.29
C PRO A 111 6.50 -5.03 8.01
N MET A 112 6.62 -3.70 7.93
CA MET A 112 7.64 -2.94 8.66
C MET A 112 7.41 -2.99 10.18
N GLY A 113 6.16 -2.90 10.62
CA GLY A 113 5.80 -3.08 12.03
C GLY A 113 6.25 -4.44 12.57
N MET A 114 6.00 -5.52 11.82
CA MET A 114 6.42 -6.87 12.19
C MET A 114 7.94 -7.00 12.26
N HIS A 115 8.66 -6.41 11.30
CA HIS A 115 10.13 -6.37 11.35
C HIS A 115 10.65 -5.68 12.63
N ALA A 116 10.07 -4.53 12.99
CA ALA A 116 10.42 -3.82 14.20
C ALA A 116 10.17 -4.66 15.47
N VAL A 117 9.07 -5.44 15.51
CA VAL A 117 8.78 -6.39 16.59
C VAL A 117 9.84 -7.47 16.68
N HIS A 118 10.24 -8.09 15.56
CA HIS A 118 11.31 -9.10 15.55
C HIS A 118 12.64 -8.53 16.06
N ARG A 119 13.03 -7.33 15.60
CA ARG A 119 14.25 -6.65 16.06
C ARG A 119 14.23 -6.40 17.56
N ARG A 120 13.11 -5.90 18.11
CA ARG A 120 12.95 -5.65 19.54
C ARG A 120 13.01 -6.94 20.36
N ARG A 121 12.38 -8.03 19.88
CA ARG A 121 12.43 -9.35 20.54
C ARG A 121 13.85 -9.91 20.54
N ALA A 122 14.60 -9.78 19.44
CA ALA A 122 15.99 -10.23 19.37
C ALA A 122 16.89 -9.45 20.36
N ALA A 123 16.75 -8.13 20.43
CA ALA A 123 17.49 -7.31 21.38
C ALA A 123 17.21 -7.71 22.84
N ARG A 124 15.94 -7.92 23.21
CA ARG A 124 15.56 -8.38 24.57
C ARG A 124 16.18 -9.74 24.91
N ARG A 125 16.21 -10.68 23.96
CA ARG A 125 16.84 -11.99 24.16
C ARG A 125 18.35 -11.89 24.34
N ALA A 126 19.03 -11.02 23.60
CA ALA A 126 20.46 -10.79 23.76
C ALA A 126 20.81 -10.22 25.15
N VAL A 127 20.02 -9.25 25.63
CA VAL A 127 20.18 -8.69 26.98
C VAL A 127 19.98 -9.76 28.06
N ALA A 128 18.93 -10.59 27.94
CA ALA A 128 18.68 -11.68 28.87
C ALA A 128 19.83 -12.72 28.87
N ALA A 129 20.33 -13.08 27.68
CA ALA A 129 21.44 -14.02 27.54
C ALA A 129 22.74 -13.48 28.19
N ALA A 130 23.05 -12.19 27.98
CA ALA A 130 24.21 -11.54 28.59
C ALA A 130 24.10 -11.48 30.12
N ALA A 131 22.89 -11.24 30.66
CA ALA A 131 22.65 -11.24 32.10
C ALA A 131 22.76 -12.63 32.75
N SER A 132 22.57 -13.71 31.97
CA SER A 132 22.68 -15.09 32.42
C SER A 132 24.06 -15.73 32.19
N ALA A 133 24.99 -15.03 31.54
CA ALA A 133 26.33 -15.56 31.29
C ALA A 133 27.16 -15.55 32.59
N PRO A 134 27.85 -16.64 32.95
CA PRO A 134 28.75 -16.64 34.09
C PRO A 134 29.91 -15.64 33.89
N PRO A 135 30.42 -15.03 34.97
CA PRO A 135 31.49 -14.04 34.92
C PRO A 135 32.82 -14.60 34.41
#